data_AF-A0AAD7TKR6-F1
#
_entry.id   AF-A0AAD7TKR6-F1
#
_cell.length_a   1.000
_cell.length_b   1.000
_cell.length_c   1.000
_cell.angle_alpha   90.00
_cell.angle_beta   90.00
_cell.angle_gamma   90.00
#
_symmetry.space_group_name_H-M   'P 1'
#
loop_
_entity.id
_entity.type
_entity.pdbx_description
1 polymer ?
#
loop_
_entity_poly.entity_id
_entity_poly.type
_entity_poly.pdbx_seq_one_letter_code
_entity_poly.pdbx_strand_id
1 'polypeptide(L)'
;MTLFGPAQKLTRFVGQPYKYLAQLELPPSIAAKLETLTDIADALGIDELSFSAYPGAIERLETEELSLARSLLRAHGAEDELTRHLLTILHEKELIKKWSQALQSQSDTDHDVALLRRQKTALTAKAKEYEKELDTIMADMPEAPPVSITELAALRKKLKEQEHILKQKRAKVEAFQGLPPNIELARHALAEARDKQMELINIRERLLGKMVKGVN
;
A
#
# COMPACT_ATOMS: atom_id res chain seq x y z
N MET A 1 -65.12 13.06 -27.00
CA MET A 1 -64.54 12.91 -25.65
C MET A 1 -63.05 13.21 -25.73
N THR A 2 -62.71 14.42 -25.32
CA THR A 2 -61.37 15.01 -25.16
C THR A 2 -60.62 14.36 -23.99
N LEU A 3 -59.30 14.20 -24.09
CA LEU A 3 -58.30 14.41 -23.02
C LEU A 3 -56.87 14.34 -23.62
N PHE A 4 -56.42 15.43 -24.26
CA PHE A 4 -54.99 15.73 -24.46
C PHE A 4 -54.59 16.67 -23.32
N GLY A 5 -53.78 16.18 -22.37
CA GLY A 5 -53.23 17.00 -21.28
C GLY A 5 -52.07 17.87 -21.78
N PRO A 6 -51.94 19.12 -21.33
CA PRO A 6 -50.97 20.05 -21.89
C PRO A 6 -49.54 19.73 -21.45
N ALA A 7 -48.63 19.82 -22.42
CA ALA A 7 -47.19 19.85 -22.22
C ALA A 7 -46.81 20.97 -21.24
N GLN A 8 -46.24 20.59 -20.08
CA GLN A 8 -45.62 21.54 -19.17
C GLN A 8 -44.33 22.05 -19.83
N LYS A 9 -44.39 23.31 -20.26
CA LYS A 9 -43.24 24.08 -20.74
C LYS A 9 -42.24 24.23 -19.58
N LEU A 10 -41.08 23.60 -19.71
CA LEU A 10 -39.88 23.92 -18.93
C LEU A 10 -39.43 25.34 -19.32
N THR A 11 -39.99 26.34 -18.65
CA THR A 11 -39.51 27.72 -18.75
C THR A 11 -38.11 27.80 -18.15
N ARG A 12 -37.11 28.08 -19.00
CA ARG A 12 -35.78 28.51 -18.60
C ARG A 12 -35.92 29.77 -17.73
N PHE A 13 -35.66 29.65 -16.44
CA PHE A 13 -35.48 30.80 -15.55
C PHE A 13 -34.18 31.51 -15.94
N VAL A 14 -34.30 32.58 -16.71
CA VAL A 14 -33.23 33.58 -16.87
C VAL A 14 -33.44 34.61 -15.76
N GLY A 15 -32.95 34.29 -14.58
CA GLY A 15 -33.02 35.14 -13.39
C GLY A 15 -31.97 34.65 -12.40
N GLN A 16 -31.18 35.58 -11.84
CA GLN A 16 -30.01 35.30 -10.98
C GLN A 16 -30.19 34.05 -10.10
N PRO A 17 -29.43 32.96 -10.34
CA PRO A 17 -29.79 31.60 -9.89
C PRO A 17 -29.83 31.35 -8.38
N TYR A 18 -29.66 32.36 -7.52
CA TYR A 18 -29.43 32.16 -6.08
C TYR A 18 -30.15 33.16 -5.15
N LYS A 19 -31.08 34.00 -5.64
CA LYS A 19 -31.78 34.98 -4.77
C LYS A 19 -32.54 34.37 -3.60
N TYR A 20 -33.01 33.13 -3.74
CA TYR A 20 -33.71 32.38 -2.69
C TYR A 20 -32.77 31.82 -1.61
N LEU A 21 -31.45 31.76 -1.86
CA LEU A 21 -30.46 31.28 -0.89
C LEU A 21 -29.99 32.38 0.07
N ALA A 22 -30.16 33.65 -0.30
CA ALA A 22 -29.78 34.79 0.55
C ALA A 22 -30.63 34.92 1.83
N GLN A 23 -31.73 34.18 1.94
CA GLN A 23 -32.64 34.17 3.10
C GLN A 23 -32.45 32.94 4.00
N LEU A 24 -31.53 32.02 3.67
CA LEU A 24 -31.25 30.85 4.50
C LEU A 24 -30.16 31.18 5.53
N GLU A 25 -30.54 31.27 6.80
CA GLU A 25 -29.60 31.22 7.91
C GLU A 25 -29.13 29.76 8.10
N LEU A 26 -27.95 29.45 7.58
CA LEU A 26 -27.33 28.14 7.77
C LEU A 26 -26.79 28.02 9.20
N PRO A 27 -26.99 26.89 9.88
CA PRO A 27 -26.32 26.59 11.14
C PRO A 27 -24.80 26.72 10.99
N PRO A 28 -24.08 27.27 11.98
CA PRO A 28 -22.64 27.53 11.87
C PRO A 28 -21.81 26.26 11.61
N SER A 29 -22.30 25.10 12.07
CA SER A 29 -21.67 23.80 11.82
C SER A 29 -21.77 23.33 10.36
N ILE A 30 -22.79 23.77 9.62
CA ILE A 30 -22.98 23.43 8.20
C ILE A 30 -22.22 24.43 7.33
N ALA A 31 -22.19 25.71 7.71
CA ALA A 31 -21.40 26.74 7.03
C ALA A 31 -19.91 26.37 6.99
N ALA A 32 -19.33 25.98 8.14
CA ALA A 32 -17.93 25.54 8.21
C ALA A 32 -17.65 24.30 7.34
N LYS A 33 -18.59 23.33 7.29
CA LYS A 33 -18.43 22.14 6.45
C LYS A 33 -18.54 22.48 4.96
N LEU A 34 -19.43 23.40 4.59
CA LEU A 34 -19.57 23.85 3.22
C LEU A 34 -18.30 24.57 2.77
N GLU A 35 -17.75 25.46 3.61
CA GLU A 35 -16.48 26.16 3.38
C GLU A 35 -15.34 25.17 3.11
N THR A 36 -15.19 24.15 3.97
CA THR A 36 -14.18 23.11 3.75
C THR A 36 -14.40 22.31 2.46
N LEU A 37 -15.66 22.09 2.05
CA LEU A 37 -15.96 21.38 0.80
C LEU A 37 -15.65 22.24 -0.43
N THR A 38 -15.91 23.55 -0.37
CA THR A 38 -15.47 24.50 -1.40
C THR A 38 -13.95 24.58 -1.49
N ASP A 39 -13.24 24.66 -0.38
CA ASP A 39 -11.77 24.66 -0.37
C ASP A 39 -11.20 23.38 -1.01
N ILE A 40 -11.81 22.22 -0.68
CA ILE A 40 -11.45 20.94 -1.30
C ILE A 40 -11.78 20.93 -2.79
N ALA A 41 -12.94 21.45 -3.20
CA ALA A 41 -13.31 21.51 -4.61
C ALA A 41 -12.38 22.42 -5.42
N ASP A 42 -12.00 23.58 -4.88
CA ASP A 42 -11.04 24.49 -5.48
C ASP A 42 -9.66 23.84 -5.59
N ALA A 43 -9.20 23.16 -4.54
CA ALA A 43 -7.94 22.42 -4.55
C ALA A 43 -7.94 21.25 -5.55
N LEU A 44 -9.08 20.60 -5.75
CA LEU A 44 -9.29 19.52 -6.71
C LEU A 44 -9.62 20.02 -8.13
N GLY A 45 -9.80 21.33 -8.33
CA GLY A 45 -10.18 21.92 -9.61
C GLY A 45 -11.57 21.50 -10.10
N ILE A 46 -12.54 21.32 -9.19
CA ILE A 46 -13.89 20.88 -9.49
C ILE A 46 -14.81 22.09 -9.70
N ASP A 47 -15.23 22.34 -10.94
CA ASP A 47 -16.12 23.45 -11.29
C ASP A 47 -17.58 23.27 -10.80
N GLU A 48 -18.01 22.01 -10.57
CA GLU A 48 -19.36 21.68 -10.10
C GLU A 48 -19.32 20.81 -8.83
N LEU A 49 -19.80 21.38 -7.71
CA LEU A 49 -19.95 20.74 -6.39
C LEU A 49 -21.02 19.63 -6.41
N SER A 50 -20.80 18.57 -7.21
CA SER A 50 -21.64 17.37 -7.24
C SER A 50 -20.98 16.26 -6.43
N PHE A 51 -21.78 15.47 -5.71
CA PHE A 51 -21.28 14.34 -4.92
C PHE A 51 -20.47 13.34 -5.76
N SER A 52 -20.79 13.22 -7.05
CA SER A 52 -20.07 12.35 -8.00
C SER A 52 -18.75 12.94 -8.52
N ALA A 53 -18.52 14.25 -8.42
CA ALA A 53 -17.29 14.87 -8.92
C ALA A 53 -16.09 14.60 -8.00
N TYR A 54 -16.29 14.59 -6.68
CA TYR A 54 -15.20 14.37 -5.72
C TYR A 54 -14.54 12.99 -5.86
N PRO A 55 -15.27 11.86 -5.90
CA PRO A 55 -14.65 10.55 -6.08
C PRO A 55 -13.88 10.45 -7.41
N GLY A 56 -14.42 11.05 -8.48
CA GLY A 56 -13.75 11.05 -9.78
C GLY A 56 -12.47 11.90 -9.81
N ALA A 57 -12.45 13.05 -9.12
CA ALA A 57 -11.25 13.88 -9.00
C ALA A 57 -10.18 13.21 -8.12
N ILE A 58 -10.58 12.55 -7.04
CA ILE A 58 -9.69 11.76 -6.18
C ILE A 58 -9.09 10.60 -6.97
N GLU A 59 -9.91 9.83 -7.69
CA GLU A 59 -9.43 8.71 -8.52
C GLU A 59 -8.45 9.21 -9.60
N ARG A 60 -8.72 10.36 -10.24
CA ARG A 60 -7.77 10.98 -11.18
C ARG A 60 -6.44 11.30 -10.52
N LEU A 61 -6.45 11.98 -9.37
CA LEU A 61 -5.23 12.30 -8.62
C LEU A 61 -4.46 11.05 -8.22
N GLU A 62 -5.13 10.00 -7.73
CA GLU A 62 -4.49 8.73 -7.40
C GLU A 62 -3.84 8.09 -8.65
N THR A 63 -4.53 8.12 -9.80
CA THR A 63 -3.95 7.60 -11.05
C THR A 63 -2.75 8.42 -11.53
N GLU A 64 -2.80 9.74 -11.38
CA GLU A 64 -1.70 10.65 -11.70
C GLU A 64 -0.51 10.44 -10.76
N GLU A 65 -0.75 10.29 -9.46
CA GLU A 65 0.28 9.96 -8.46
C GLU A 65 0.98 8.63 -8.81
N LEU A 66 0.21 7.59 -9.12
CA LEU A 66 0.77 6.30 -9.53
C LEU A 66 1.54 6.38 -10.85
N SER A 67 1.09 7.21 -11.79
CA SER A 67 1.77 7.48 -13.05
C SER A 67 3.10 8.20 -12.82
N LEU A 68 3.09 9.23 -11.98
CA LEU A 68 4.27 10.01 -11.59
C LEU A 68 5.27 9.14 -10.85
N ALA A 69 4.84 8.37 -9.85
CA ALA A 69 5.69 7.44 -9.11
C ALA A 69 6.37 6.43 -10.03
N ARG A 70 5.63 5.90 -11.01
CA ARG A 70 6.18 5.00 -12.03
C ARG A 70 7.19 5.70 -12.95
N SER A 71 6.92 6.94 -13.35
CA SER A 71 7.83 7.73 -14.18
C SER A 71 9.12 8.07 -13.44
N LEU A 72 9.03 8.41 -12.15
CA LEU A 72 10.17 8.70 -11.28
C LEU A 72 11.04 7.45 -11.11
N LEU A 73 10.42 6.29 -10.83
CA LEU A 73 11.16 5.03 -10.71
C LEU A 73 11.92 4.68 -12.00
N ARG A 74 11.30 4.92 -13.18
CA ARG A 74 11.95 4.72 -14.48
C ARG A 74 13.12 5.69 -14.69
N ALA A 75 12.93 6.95 -14.33
CA ALA A 75 13.98 7.97 -14.44
C ALA A 75 15.18 7.63 -13.53
N HIS A 76 14.92 7.19 -12.30
CA HIS A 76 15.95 6.76 -11.37
C HIS A 76 16.69 5.50 -11.88
N GLY A 77 15.96 4.54 -12.44
CA GLY A 77 16.57 3.37 -13.08
C GLY A 77 17.49 3.75 -14.25
N ALA A 78 17.10 4.73 -15.07
CA ALA A 78 17.93 5.25 -16.15
C ALA A 78 19.17 6.00 -15.62
N GLU A 79 19.03 6.76 -14.54
CA GLU A 79 20.14 7.44 -13.86
C GLU A 79 21.17 6.43 -13.33
N ASP A 80 20.72 5.37 -12.65
CA ASP A 80 21.58 4.29 -12.17
C ASP A 80 22.31 3.57 -13.31
N GLU A 81 21.64 3.37 -14.45
CA GLU A 81 22.26 2.76 -15.63
C GLU A 81 23.33 3.68 -16.23
N LEU A 82 23.02 4.97 -16.40
CA LEU A 82 23.97 5.96 -16.92
C LEU A 82 25.19 6.15 -16.00
N THR A 83 24.99 6.15 -14.68
CA THR A 83 26.11 6.24 -13.73
C THR A 83 27.00 5.01 -13.78
N ARG A 84 26.44 3.81 -13.91
CA ARG A 84 27.23 2.59 -14.15
C ARG A 84 28.03 2.68 -15.45
N HIS A 85 27.40 3.07 -16.55
CA HIS A 85 28.11 3.24 -17.82
C HIS A 85 29.21 4.29 -17.74
N LEU A 86 28.97 5.41 -17.05
CA LEU A 86 29.98 6.44 -16.84
C LEU A 86 31.18 5.89 -16.08
N LEU A 87 30.96 5.13 -15.00
CA LEU A 87 32.04 4.51 -14.25
C LEU A 87 32.84 3.52 -15.10
N THR A 88 32.16 2.69 -15.91
CA THR A 88 32.82 1.79 -16.86
C THR A 88 33.68 2.55 -17.86
N ILE A 89 33.15 3.61 -18.48
CA ILE A 89 33.87 4.43 -19.46
C ILE A 89 35.07 5.13 -18.81
N LEU A 90 34.94 5.64 -17.58
CA LEU A 90 36.06 6.23 -16.86
C LEU A 90 37.17 5.20 -16.60
N HIS A 91 36.80 3.98 -16.20
CA HIS A 91 37.75 2.90 -15.99
C HIS A 91 38.46 2.49 -17.30
N GLU A 92 37.71 2.36 -18.39
CA GLU A 92 38.25 2.06 -19.72
C GLU A 92 39.19 3.17 -20.19
N LYS A 93 38.84 4.44 -19.97
CA LYS A 93 39.70 5.59 -20.28
C LYS A 93 41.01 5.54 -19.49
N GLU A 94 40.97 5.18 -18.22
CA GLU A 94 42.18 5.00 -17.41
C GLU A 94 43.04 3.84 -17.91
N LEU A 95 42.42 2.72 -18.29
CA LEU A 95 43.12 1.58 -18.90
C LEU A 95 43.80 1.98 -20.21
N ILE A 96 43.09 2.66 -21.10
CA ILE A 96 43.65 3.18 -22.35
C ILE A 96 44.82 4.13 -22.06
N LYS A 97 44.69 5.01 -21.07
CA LYS A 97 45.80 5.90 -20.65
C LYS A 97 47.00 5.09 -20.19
N LYS A 98 46.82 4.10 -19.31
CA LYS A 98 47.89 3.22 -18.83
C LYS A 98 48.55 2.46 -19.98
N TRP A 99 47.77 1.91 -20.90
CA TRP A 99 48.29 1.20 -22.07
C TRP A 99 49.01 2.12 -23.03
N SER A 100 48.51 3.34 -23.25
CA SER A 100 49.20 4.34 -24.07
C SER A 100 50.55 4.73 -23.48
N GLN A 101 50.62 4.89 -22.15
CA GLN A 101 51.87 5.16 -21.44
C GLN A 101 52.82 3.96 -21.51
N ALA A 102 52.31 2.74 -21.29
CA ALA A 102 53.09 1.51 -21.38
C ALA A 102 53.65 1.30 -22.79
N LEU A 103 52.87 1.54 -23.84
CA LEU A 103 53.32 1.46 -25.24
C LEU A 103 54.36 2.54 -25.57
N GLN A 104 54.21 3.74 -25.02
CA GLN A 104 55.20 4.82 -25.16
C GLN A 104 56.49 4.52 -24.40
N SER A 105 56.44 3.80 -23.28
CA SER A 105 57.62 3.40 -22.50
C SER A 105 58.24 2.08 -22.98
N GLN A 106 57.47 1.20 -23.62
CA GLN A 106 57.91 -0.13 -24.10
C GLN A 106 58.77 -0.08 -25.36
N SER A 107 59.01 1.09 -25.96
CA SER A 107 60.05 1.19 -26.99
C SER A 107 61.45 0.83 -26.47
N ASP A 108 61.65 0.75 -25.14
CA ASP A 108 62.97 0.55 -24.52
C ASP A 108 63.18 -0.76 -23.70
N THR A 109 62.22 -1.69 -23.55
CA THR A 109 62.34 -2.76 -22.51
C THR A 109 62.00 -4.20 -22.93
N ASP A 110 62.94 -4.87 -23.60
CA ASP A 110 62.92 -6.34 -23.81
C ASP A 110 63.01 -7.14 -22.49
N HIS A 111 63.45 -6.49 -21.40
CA HIS A 111 63.53 -7.07 -20.04
C HIS A 111 62.17 -7.14 -19.31
N ASP A 112 61.22 -6.25 -19.62
CA ASP A 112 59.89 -6.23 -18.98
C ASP A 112 59.00 -7.39 -19.45
N VAL A 113 59.18 -7.85 -20.68
CA VAL A 113 58.40 -8.96 -21.25
C VAL A 113 58.66 -10.25 -20.48
N ALA A 114 59.88 -10.48 -20.01
CA ALA A 114 60.24 -11.65 -19.21
C ALA A 114 59.60 -11.60 -17.80
N LEU A 115 59.56 -10.42 -17.17
CA LEU A 115 58.91 -10.22 -15.87
C LEU A 115 57.38 -10.37 -15.96
N LEU A 116 56.77 -9.80 -17.00
CA LEU A 116 55.32 -9.94 -17.25
C LEU A 116 54.93 -11.39 -17.53
N ARG A 117 55.75 -12.16 -18.24
CA ARG A 117 55.53 -13.60 -18.44
C ARG A 117 55.57 -14.37 -17.12
N ARG A 118 56.53 -14.06 -16.24
CA ARG A 118 56.61 -14.66 -14.90
C ARG A 118 55.40 -14.29 -14.03
N GLN A 119 54.98 -13.04 -14.06
CA GLN A 119 53.81 -12.56 -13.32
C GLN A 119 52.51 -13.21 -13.83
N LYS A 120 52.37 -13.35 -15.16
CA LYS A 120 51.26 -14.09 -15.78
C LYS A 120 51.23 -15.54 -15.29
N THR A 121 52.37 -16.23 -15.29
CA THR A 121 52.43 -17.62 -14.79
C THR A 121 52.06 -17.72 -13.32
N ALA A 122 52.49 -16.77 -12.48
CA ALA A 122 52.14 -16.73 -11.06
C ALA A 122 50.64 -16.48 -10.83
N LEU A 123 50.04 -15.57 -11.60
CA LEU A 123 48.60 -15.32 -11.54
C LEU A 123 47.78 -16.52 -12.02
N THR A 124 48.22 -17.21 -13.09
CA THR A 124 47.54 -18.43 -13.54
C THR A 124 47.68 -19.57 -12.54
N ALA A 125 48.78 -19.64 -11.79
CA ALA A 125 48.94 -20.61 -10.72
C ALA A 125 47.95 -20.32 -9.57
N LYS A 126 47.85 -19.06 -9.13
CA LYS A 126 46.86 -18.65 -8.12
C LYS A 126 45.42 -18.84 -8.57
N ALA A 127 45.10 -18.56 -9.84
CA ALA A 127 43.77 -18.81 -10.39
C ALA A 127 43.39 -20.30 -10.28
N LYS A 128 44.33 -21.20 -10.56
CA LYS A 128 44.15 -22.65 -10.39
C LYS A 128 44.05 -23.08 -8.94
N GLU A 129 44.71 -22.40 -8.02
CA GLU A 129 44.56 -22.63 -6.58
C GLU A 129 43.13 -22.27 -6.14
N TYR A 130 42.63 -21.10 -6.53
CA TYR A 130 41.26 -20.68 -6.22
C TYR A 130 40.19 -21.55 -6.88
N GLU A 131 40.43 -22.05 -8.09
CA GLU A 131 39.56 -23.01 -8.76
C GLU A 131 39.46 -24.30 -7.95
N LYS A 132 40.59 -24.82 -7.46
CA LYS A 132 40.59 -26.00 -6.58
C LYS A 132 39.92 -25.73 -5.23
N GLU A 133 40.15 -24.57 -4.62
CA GLU A 133 39.47 -24.19 -3.38
C GLU A 133 37.94 -24.12 -3.59
N LEU A 134 37.50 -23.56 -4.72
CA LEU A 134 36.10 -23.51 -5.10
C LEU A 134 35.54 -24.93 -5.30
N ASP A 135 36.24 -25.81 -5.98
CA ASP A 135 35.83 -27.21 -6.16
C ASP A 135 35.71 -27.94 -4.82
N THR A 136 36.64 -27.71 -3.88
CA THR A 136 36.55 -28.30 -2.53
C THR A 136 35.34 -27.78 -1.75
N ILE A 137 35.08 -26.46 -1.82
CA ILE A 137 33.91 -25.86 -1.17
C ILE A 137 32.62 -26.37 -1.81
N MET A 138 32.59 -26.53 -3.13
CA MET A 138 31.44 -27.08 -3.84
C MET A 138 31.20 -28.55 -3.51
N ALA A 139 32.26 -29.33 -3.27
CA ALA A 139 32.16 -30.73 -2.83
C ALA A 139 31.65 -30.86 -1.38
N ASP A 140 32.01 -29.91 -0.50
CA ASP A 140 31.54 -29.84 0.88
C ASP A 140 30.13 -29.24 1.02
N MET A 141 29.62 -28.59 -0.04
CA MET A 141 28.28 -28.00 -0.04
C MET A 141 27.24 -29.11 -0.21
N PRO A 142 26.21 -29.19 0.66
CA PRO A 142 25.10 -30.11 0.43
C PRO A 142 24.46 -29.78 -0.92
N GLU A 143 24.26 -30.80 -1.76
CA GLU A 143 23.66 -30.67 -3.08
C GLU A 143 22.37 -29.83 -2.95
N ALA A 144 22.36 -28.68 -3.63
CA ALA A 144 21.23 -27.77 -3.56
C ALA A 144 19.98 -28.58 -3.91
N PRO A 145 18.97 -28.67 -3.01
CA PRO A 145 17.78 -29.43 -3.33
C PRO A 145 17.23 -28.87 -4.65
N PRO A 146 16.83 -29.72 -5.61
CA PRO A 146 16.30 -29.27 -6.88
C PRO A 146 14.89 -28.73 -6.64
N VAL A 147 14.80 -27.59 -5.95
CA VAL A 147 13.52 -26.94 -5.66
C VAL A 147 13.07 -26.32 -6.96
N SER A 148 12.23 -27.05 -7.68
CA SER A 148 11.61 -26.55 -8.89
C SER A 148 10.76 -25.32 -8.55
N ILE A 149 10.71 -24.35 -9.47
CA ILE A 149 9.88 -23.14 -9.34
C ILE A 149 8.41 -23.53 -9.03
N THR A 150 7.97 -24.68 -9.52
CA THR A 150 6.63 -25.23 -9.24
C THR A 150 6.44 -25.63 -7.78
N GLU A 151 7.47 -26.17 -7.13
CA GLU A 151 7.45 -26.58 -5.72
C GLU A 151 7.46 -25.35 -4.80
N LEU A 152 8.25 -24.33 -5.11
CA LEU A 152 8.23 -23.04 -4.40
C LEU A 152 6.87 -22.37 -4.52
N ALA A 153 6.26 -22.40 -5.71
CA ALA A 153 4.92 -21.86 -5.92
C ALA A 153 3.85 -22.62 -5.12
N ALA A 154 3.94 -23.96 -5.07
CA ALA A 154 3.05 -24.79 -4.28
C ALA A 154 3.21 -24.52 -2.77
N LEU A 155 4.45 -24.36 -2.29
CA LEU A 155 4.75 -24.05 -0.90
C LEU A 155 4.22 -22.66 -0.50
N ARG A 156 4.38 -21.67 -1.39
CA ARG A 156 3.83 -20.32 -1.18
C ARG A 156 2.30 -20.31 -1.13
N LYS A 157 1.64 -21.13 -1.94
CA LYS A 157 0.17 -21.30 -1.87
C LYS A 157 -0.25 -21.90 -0.52
N LYS A 158 0.42 -22.97 -0.07
CA LYS A 158 0.16 -23.59 1.24
C LYS A 158 0.37 -22.60 2.39
N LEU A 159 1.41 -21.79 2.36
CA LEU A 159 1.64 -20.75 3.37
C LEU A 159 0.51 -19.73 3.42
N LYS A 160 0.05 -19.23 2.26
CA LYS A 160 -1.10 -18.30 2.20
C LYS A 160 -2.38 -18.92 2.76
N GLU A 161 -2.65 -20.19 2.47
CA GLU A 161 -3.81 -20.91 3.02
C GLU A 161 -3.71 -21.02 4.55
N GLN A 162 -2.53 -21.37 5.08
CA GLN A 162 -2.31 -21.46 6.51
C GLN A 162 -2.41 -20.09 7.22
N GLU A 163 -1.89 -19.03 6.61
CA GLU A 163 -2.04 -17.66 7.12
C GLU A 163 -3.51 -17.23 7.19
N HIS A 164 -4.30 -17.57 6.17
CA HIS A 164 -5.74 -17.29 6.18
C HIS A 164 -6.46 -18.05 7.30
N ILE A 165 -6.15 -19.33 7.49
CA ILE A 165 -6.69 -20.13 8.60
C ILE A 165 -6.28 -19.53 9.95
N LEU A 166 -5.03 -19.11 10.10
CA LEU A 166 -4.55 -18.47 11.33
C LEU A 166 -5.24 -17.15 11.59
N LYS A 167 -5.48 -16.33 10.56
CA LYS A 167 -6.22 -15.08 10.67
C LYS A 167 -7.66 -15.32 11.15
N GLN A 168 -8.34 -16.32 10.58
CA GLN A 168 -9.68 -16.71 11.04
C GLN A 168 -9.67 -17.21 12.49
N LYS A 169 -8.69 -18.03 12.88
CA LYS A 169 -8.56 -18.52 14.26
C LYS A 169 -8.25 -17.37 15.22
N ARG A 170 -7.39 -16.43 14.86
CA ARG A 170 -7.09 -15.23 15.64
C ARG A 170 -8.32 -14.35 15.81
N ALA A 171 -9.07 -14.08 14.74
CA ALA A 171 -10.32 -13.33 14.81
C ALA A 171 -11.37 -14.02 15.69
N LYS A 172 -11.45 -15.35 15.66
CA LYS A 172 -12.30 -16.11 16.60
C LYS A 172 -11.82 -15.93 18.03
N VAL A 173 -10.53 -16.14 18.30
CA VAL A 173 -9.96 -15.98 19.64
C VAL A 173 -10.17 -14.56 20.17
N GLU A 174 -9.96 -13.53 19.34
CA GLU A 174 -10.19 -12.12 19.68
C GLU A 174 -11.67 -11.85 19.98
N ALA A 175 -12.61 -12.40 19.21
CA ALA A 175 -14.04 -12.32 19.50
C ALA A 175 -14.42 -12.99 20.83
N PHE A 176 -13.60 -13.93 21.33
CA PHE A 176 -13.77 -14.57 22.63
C PHE A 176 -12.85 -14.00 23.73
N GLN A 177 -11.91 -13.10 23.40
CA GLN A 177 -11.06 -12.39 24.37
C GLN A 177 -11.88 -11.30 25.05
N GLY A 178 -12.61 -11.70 26.08
CA GLY A 178 -13.54 -10.84 26.82
C GLY A 178 -14.72 -11.61 27.40
N LEU A 179 -14.98 -12.83 26.93
CA LEU A 179 -15.94 -13.73 27.55
C LEU A 179 -15.26 -14.59 28.64
N PRO A 180 -15.93 -14.83 29.79
CA PRO A 180 -15.43 -15.74 30.81
C PRO A 180 -15.13 -17.11 30.18
N PRO A 181 -13.99 -17.75 30.51
CA PRO A 181 -13.57 -19.01 29.88
C PRO A 181 -14.56 -20.17 30.02
N ASN A 182 -15.55 -20.07 30.92
CA ASN A 182 -16.66 -21.00 31.04
C ASN A 182 -17.95 -20.40 30.44
N ILE A 183 -18.35 -20.91 29.27
CA ILE A 183 -19.60 -20.54 28.57
C ILE A 183 -20.83 -20.72 29.47
N GLU A 184 -20.84 -21.75 30.33
CA GLU A 184 -21.93 -21.99 31.27
C GLU A 184 -22.03 -20.91 32.38
N LEU A 185 -20.90 -20.35 32.81
CA LEU A 185 -20.86 -19.24 33.77
C LEU A 185 -21.36 -17.94 33.13
N ALA A 186 -21.02 -17.70 31.87
CA ALA A 186 -21.55 -16.57 31.10
C ALA A 186 -23.07 -16.70 30.87
N ARG A 187 -23.57 -17.91 30.62
CA ARG A 187 -25.02 -18.18 30.53
C ARG A 187 -25.74 -17.92 31.84
N HIS A 188 -25.16 -18.34 32.96
CA HIS A 188 -25.73 -18.08 34.28
C HIS A 188 -25.75 -16.58 34.61
N ALA A 189 -24.66 -15.85 34.35
CA ALA A 189 -24.60 -14.41 34.55
C ALA A 189 -25.61 -13.65 33.67
N LEU A 190 -25.83 -14.11 32.43
CA LEU A 190 -26.85 -13.53 31.53
C LEU A 190 -28.27 -13.80 32.03
N ALA A 191 -28.54 -15.00 32.54
CA ALA A 191 -29.82 -15.34 33.16
C ALA A 191 -30.08 -14.45 34.39
N GLU A 192 -29.10 -14.31 35.29
CA GLU A 192 -29.20 -13.46 36.47
C GLU A 192 -29.41 -11.98 36.13
N ALA A 193 -28.73 -11.47 35.09
CA ALA A 193 -28.92 -10.10 34.62
C ALA A 193 -30.34 -9.88 34.04
N ARG A 194 -30.90 -10.88 33.35
CA ARG A 194 -32.29 -10.82 32.84
C ARG A 194 -33.31 -10.83 33.97
N ASP A 195 -33.10 -11.64 35.00
CA ASP A 195 -34.00 -11.70 36.15
C ASP A 195 -34.03 -10.35 36.88
N LYS A 196 -32.85 -9.75 37.13
CA LYS A 196 -32.72 -8.40 37.70
C LYS A 196 -33.40 -7.33 36.82
N GLN A 197 -33.28 -7.44 35.51
CA GLN A 197 -33.94 -6.52 34.57
C GLN A 197 -35.47 -6.63 34.68
N MET A 198 -36.01 -7.84 34.76
CA MET A 198 -37.46 -8.06 34.93
C MET A 198 -37.97 -7.54 36.27
N GLU A 199 -37.22 -7.72 37.35
CA GLU A 199 -37.55 -7.13 38.65
C GLU A 199 -37.64 -5.60 38.58
N LEU A 200 -36.67 -4.95 37.94
CA LEU A 200 -36.68 -3.50 37.74
C LEU A 200 -37.85 -3.03 36.88
N ILE A 201 -38.23 -3.80 35.85
CA ILE A 201 -39.43 -3.53 35.03
C ILE A 201 -40.69 -3.61 35.89
N ASN A 202 -40.84 -4.66 36.70
CA ASN A 202 -41.99 -4.82 37.59
C ASN A 202 -42.09 -3.69 38.63
N ILE A 203 -40.95 -3.26 39.18
CA ILE A 203 -40.88 -2.10 40.10
C ILE A 203 -41.30 -0.83 39.36
N ARG A 204 -40.79 -0.60 38.15
CA ARG A 204 -41.16 0.54 37.30
C ARG A 204 -42.66 0.56 37.04
N GLU A 205 -43.25 -0.56 36.63
CA GLU A 205 -44.68 -0.67 36.35
C GLU A 205 -45.53 -0.42 37.61
N ARG A 206 -45.11 -0.96 38.76
CA ARG A 206 -45.79 -0.71 40.04
C ARG A 206 -45.72 0.77 40.44
N LEU A 207 -44.58 1.43 40.24
CA LEU A 207 -44.42 2.86 40.52
C LEU A 207 -45.29 3.71 39.59
N LEU A 208 -45.29 3.42 38.29
CA LEU A 208 -46.17 4.08 37.32
C LEU A 208 -47.65 3.88 37.67
N GLY A 209 -48.04 2.68 38.07
CA GLY A 209 -49.40 2.39 38.54
C GLY A 209 -49.79 3.16 39.80
N LYS A 210 -48.85 3.39 40.73
CA LYS A 210 -49.10 4.24 41.92
C LYS A 210 -49.22 5.73 41.56
N MET A 211 -48.41 6.21 40.62
CA MET A 211 -48.50 7.60 40.13
C MET A 211 -49.85 7.88 39.45
N VAL A 212 -50.34 6.96 38.61
CA VAL A 212 -51.66 7.11 37.96
C VAL A 212 -52.80 7.12 38.97
N LYS A 213 -52.72 6.31 40.05
CA LYS A 213 -53.75 6.28 41.10
C LYS A 213 -53.75 7.52 42.01
N GLY A 214 -52.65 8.27 42.09
CA GLY A 214 -52.55 9.48 42.91
C GLY A 214 -52.95 10.77 42.20
N VAL A 215 -53.36 10.69 40.92
CA VAL A 215 -53.76 11.84 40.07
C VAL A 215 -55.29 11.92 39.91
N ASN A 216 -56.04 10.97 40.46
CA ASN A 216 -57.50 11.01 40.63
C ASN A 216 -57.86 11.30 42.10
#